data_AF-A0A955YLQ3-F1
#
_entry.id   AF-A0A955YLQ3-F1
#
_cell.length_a   1.000
_cell.length_b   1.000
_cell.length_c   1.000
_cell.angle_alpha   90.00
_cell.angle_beta   90.00
_cell.angle_gamma   90.00
#
_symmetry.space_group_name_H-M   'P 1'
#
loop_
_entity.id
_entity.type
_entity.pdbx_description
1 polymer ?
#
loop_
_entity_poly.entity_id
_entity_poly.type
_entity_poly.pdbx_seq_one_letter_code
_entity_poly.pdbx_strand_id
1 'polypeptide(L)'
;MKFKYFWGHTGTGPGPWALSQWYPAPFTFEGMTYRTAEHWMMAQKALLFDDAASAAAILAADSPGKAKALGRAVKDFDDETWEAARYAIVVTGNVLKFRQNPELGAWLDTTGDVVLVEASPRDAIWGIGLGADDPAAHSPKTWRGQNLLGFALGEARARLRQFPAPRMPVGALPPPWVRFPEEHRYSAFWRMGAGEDYMRALSESWSALTPAQRVEIELVHPATGGWSGWY
;
A
#
# COMPACT_ATOMS: atom_id res chain seq x y z
N MET A 1 22.70 15.75 -3.86
CA MET A 1 21.53 14.86 -3.77
C MET A 1 21.84 13.62 -4.60
N LYS A 2 21.65 12.39 -4.07
CA LYS A 2 21.96 11.15 -4.79
C LYS A 2 20.66 10.53 -5.34
N PHE A 3 20.69 10.07 -6.59
CA PHE A 3 19.57 9.41 -7.25
C PHE A 3 19.85 7.92 -7.45
N LYS A 4 18.79 7.10 -7.34
CA LYS A 4 18.80 5.70 -7.76
C LYS A 4 17.69 5.50 -8.80
N TYR A 5 18.11 5.33 -10.05
CA TYR A 5 17.20 5.13 -11.17
C TYR A 5 16.70 3.69 -11.22
N PHE A 6 15.44 3.53 -11.63
CA PHE A 6 14.86 2.23 -11.94
C PHE A 6 13.86 2.37 -13.09
N TRP A 7 13.75 1.33 -13.90
CA TRP A 7 12.73 1.19 -14.94
C TRP A 7 12.66 -0.28 -15.35
N GLY A 8 11.44 -0.78 -15.63
CA GLY A 8 11.21 -2.19 -15.92
C GLY A 8 10.95 -3.06 -14.67
N HIS A 9 10.51 -4.30 -14.91
CA HIS A 9 10.00 -5.21 -13.89
C HIS A 9 10.43 -6.68 -14.08
N THR A 10 11.34 -6.97 -15.00
CA THR A 10 11.62 -8.34 -15.50
C THR A 10 12.71 -9.09 -14.74
N GLY A 11 13.23 -8.54 -13.63
CA GLY A 11 14.19 -9.27 -12.79
C GLY A 11 13.51 -10.23 -11.83
N THR A 12 14.31 -10.96 -11.05
CA THR A 12 13.84 -11.95 -10.07
C THR A 12 14.41 -11.66 -8.69
N GLY A 13 13.57 -11.76 -7.65
CA GLY A 13 14.00 -11.54 -6.27
C GLY A 13 14.19 -10.06 -5.93
N PRO A 14 14.92 -9.72 -4.86
CA PRO A 14 15.11 -8.34 -4.44
C PRO A 14 16.01 -7.54 -5.39
N GLY A 15 15.55 -6.38 -5.84
CA GLY A 15 16.26 -5.57 -6.83
C GLY A 15 15.49 -4.35 -7.32
N PRO A 16 16.08 -3.51 -8.19
CA PRO A 16 15.44 -2.29 -8.69
C PRO A 16 14.14 -2.54 -9.46
N TRP A 17 14.01 -3.70 -10.12
CA TRP A 17 12.76 -4.13 -10.77
C TRP A 17 11.59 -4.26 -9.78
N ALA A 18 11.87 -4.57 -8.50
CA ALA A 18 10.84 -4.68 -7.47
C ALA A 18 10.19 -3.33 -7.12
N LEU A 19 10.79 -2.20 -7.51
CA LEU A 19 10.22 -0.87 -7.34
C LEU A 19 9.07 -0.60 -8.34
N SER A 20 9.00 -1.34 -9.45
CA SER A 20 7.92 -1.19 -10.42
C SER A 20 6.58 -1.66 -9.87
N GLN A 21 5.51 -0.93 -10.20
CA GLN A 21 4.12 -1.33 -9.89
C GLN A 21 3.71 -2.63 -10.61
N TRP A 22 4.44 -3.01 -11.67
CA TRP A 22 4.17 -4.18 -12.49
C TRP A 22 4.90 -5.43 -12.03
N TYR A 23 5.84 -5.32 -11.08
CA TYR A 23 6.55 -6.46 -10.54
C TYR A 23 5.60 -7.39 -9.75
N PRO A 24 5.64 -8.71 -9.99
CA PRO A 24 4.74 -9.68 -9.35
C PRO A 24 5.17 -9.94 -7.89
N ALA A 25 4.69 -9.09 -6.99
CA ALA A 25 4.80 -9.29 -5.55
C ALA A 25 3.39 -9.16 -4.95
N PRO A 26 2.65 -10.28 -4.84
CA PRO A 26 1.27 -10.25 -4.40
C PRO A 26 1.17 -9.80 -2.94
N PHE A 27 0.05 -9.16 -2.61
CA PHE A 27 -0.30 -8.77 -1.24
C PHE A 27 -1.81 -8.74 -1.07
N THR A 28 -2.27 -8.87 0.17
CA THR A 28 -3.70 -8.93 0.50
C THR A 28 -4.13 -7.70 1.30
N PHE A 29 -5.34 -7.20 1.03
CA PHE A 29 -5.99 -6.15 1.81
C PHE A 29 -7.50 -6.40 1.81
N GLU A 30 -8.14 -6.32 2.99
CA GLU A 30 -9.58 -6.59 3.16
C GLU A 30 -10.06 -7.93 2.57
N GLY A 31 -9.24 -8.98 2.69
CA GLY A 31 -9.54 -10.31 2.15
C GLY A 31 -9.35 -10.46 0.65
N MET A 32 -8.95 -9.39 -0.06
CA MET A 32 -8.69 -9.40 -1.50
C MET A 32 -7.20 -9.44 -1.78
N THR A 33 -6.77 -10.36 -2.66
CA THR A 33 -5.35 -10.48 -3.06
C THR A 33 -5.10 -9.76 -4.38
N TYR A 34 -4.19 -8.79 -4.34
CA TYR A 34 -3.71 -8.04 -5.50
C TYR A 34 -2.44 -8.67 -6.03
N ARG A 35 -2.41 -9.04 -7.31
CA ARG A 35 -1.24 -9.69 -7.93
C ARG A 35 -0.03 -8.77 -8.04
N THR A 36 -0.28 -7.49 -8.26
CA THR A 36 0.73 -6.44 -8.35
C THR A 36 0.18 -5.14 -7.76
N ALA A 37 1.06 -4.18 -7.48
CA ALA A 37 0.62 -2.86 -7.02
C ALA A 37 -0.14 -2.06 -8.11
N GLU A 38 0.04 -2.39 -9.39
CA GLU A 38 -0.83 -1.89 -10.48
C GLU A 38 -2.28 -2.36 -10.32
N HIS A 39 -2.52 -3.63 -9.93
CA HIS A 39 -3.89 -4.12 -9.70
C HIS A 39 -4.54 -3.34 -8.55
N TRP A 40 -3.80 -3.11 -7.47
CA TRP A 40 -4.23 -2.26 -6.37
C TRP A 40 -4.57 -0.85 -6.83
N MET A 41 -3.64 -0.17 -7.51
CA MET A 41 -3.83 1.22 -7.96
C MET A 41 -5.08 1.36 -8.83
N MET A 42 -5.29 0.44 -9.78
CA MET A 42 -6.45 0.48 -10.68
C MET A 42 -7.75 0.08 -9.96
N ALA A 43 -7.72 -0.88 -9.05
CA ALA A 43 -8.91 -1.27 -8.30
C ALA A 43 -9.36 -0.14 -7.35
N GLN A 44 -8.43 0.47 -6.61
CA GLN A 44 -8.74 1.63 -5.77
C GLN A 44 -9.21 2.83 -6.59
N LYS A 45 -8.69 3.02 -7.81
CA LYS A 45 -9.23 4.00 -8.75
C LYS A 45 -10.69 3.70 -9.08
N ALA A 46 -11.04 2.46 -9.42
CA ALA A 46 -12.41 2.09 -9.71
C ALA A 46 -13.35 2.30 -8.51
N LEU A 47 -12.91 1.92 -7.31
CA LEU A 47 -13.67 2.13 -6.06
C LEU A 47 -13.87 3.61 -5.73
N LEU A 48 -12.91 4.48 -6.05
CA LEU A 48 -13.03 5.93 -5.85
C LEU A 48 -14.18 6.54 -6.67
N PHE A 49 -14.53 5.94 -7.80
CA PHE A 49 -15.63 6.37 -8.68
C PHE A 49 -16.83 5.41 -8.61
N ASP A 50 -17.00 4.69 -7.50
CA ASP A 50 -18.11 3.76 -7.25
C ASP A 50 -18.30 2.66 -8.32
N ASP A 51 -17.26 2.36 -9.12
CA ASP A 51 -17.30 1.36 -10.19
C ASP A 51 -16.84 -0.02 -9.69
N ALA A 52 -17.65 -0.60 -8.80
CA ALA A 52 -17.37 -1.91 -8.20
C ALA A 52 -17.22 -3.03 -9.24
N ALA A 53 -17.90 -2.92 -10.39
CA ALA A 53 -17.78 -3.89 -11.48
C ALA A 53 -16.38 -3.85 -12.11
N SER A 54 -15.85 -2.65 -12.39
CA SER A 54 -14.47 -2.50 -12.86
C SER A 54 -13.46 -2.94 -11.80
N ALA A 55 -13.68 -2.62 -10.52
CA ALA A 55 -12.81 -3.07 -9.43
C ALA A 55 -12.69 -4.60 -9.38
N ALA A 56 -13.82 -5.32 -9.47
CA ALA A 56 -13.84 -6.78 -9.52
C ALA A 56 -13.13 -7.34 -10.78
N ALA A 57 -13.35 -6.73 -11.94
CA ALA A 57 -12.69 -7.13 -13.19
C ALA A 57 -11.17 -6.90 -13.14
N ILE A 58 -10.72 -5.80 -12.53
CA ILE A 58 -9.31 -5.47 -12.34
C ILE A 58 -8.66 -6.48 -11.40
N LEU A 59 -9.31 -6.84 -10.29
CA LEU A 59 -8.78 -7.83 -9.36
C LEU A 59 -8.65 -9.22 -10.01
N ALA A 60 -9.61 -9.58 -10.87
CA ALA A 60 -9.58 -10.83 -11.63
C ALA A 60 -8.60 -10.83 -12.82
N ALA A 61 -8.02 -9.67 -13.18
CA ALA A 61 -7.07 -9.57 -14.28
C ALA A 61 -5.83 -10.43 -14.03
N ASP A 62 -5.28 -11.00 -15.11
CA ASP A 62 -4.16 -11.92 -15.03
C ASP A 62 -2.79 -11.26 -15.15
N SER A 63 -2.77 -10.01 -15.59
CA SER A 63 -1.57 -9.25 -15.91
C SER A 63 -1.76 -7.77 -15.56
N PRO A 64 -0.67 -7.07 -15.15
CA PRO A 64 -0.74 -5.64 -14.84
C PRO A 64 -1.17 -4.81 -16.07
N GLY A 65 -0.83 -5.24 -17.28
CA GLY A 65 -1.29 -4.59 -18.51
C GLY A 65 -2.81 -4.63 -18.67
N LYS A 66 -3.45 -5.77 -18.37
CA LYS A 66 -4.91 -5.91 -18.40
C LYS A 66 -5.57 -5.10 -17.27
N ALA A 67 -5.01 -5.14 -16.07
CA ALA A 67 -5.48 -4.29 -14.95
C ALA A 67 -5.44 -2.80 -15.32
N LYS A 68 -4.34 -2.33 -15.92
CA LYS A 68 -4.19 -0.94 -16.41
C LYS A 68 -5.21 -0.59 -17.49
N ALA A 69 -5.45 -1.49 -18.44
CA ALA A 69 -6.45 -1.26 -19.48
C ALA A 69 -7.87 -1.11 -18.91
N LEU A 70 -8.23 -1.94 -17.94
CA LEU A 70 -9.51 -1.85 -17.24
C LEU A 70 -9.60 -0.57 -16.39
N GLY A 71 -8.53 -0.19 -15.68
CA GLY A 71 -8.49 1.07 -14.90
C GLY A 71 -8.56 2.35 -15.75
N ARG A 72 -8.25 2.27 -17.05
CA ARG A 72 -8.49 3.37 -18.00
C ARG A 72 -9.96 3.49 -18.43
N ALA A 73 -10.74 2.42 -18.27
CA ALA A 73 -12.15 2.35 -18.65
C ALA A 73 -13.11 2.53 -17.45
N VAL A 74 -12.59 2.94 -16.29
CA VAL A 74 -13.40 3.27 -15.10
C VAL A 74 -14.40 4.36 -15.46
N LYS A 75 -15.66 4.13 -15.09
CA LYS A 75 -16.76 5.06 -15.34
C LYS A 75 -16.67 6.30 -14.48
N ASP A 76 -17.32 7.37 -14.93
CA ASP A 76 -17.48 8.63 -14.19
C ASP A 76 -16.15 9.20 -13.67
N PHE A 77 -15.08 8.94 -14.42
CA PHE A 77 -13.73 9.36 -14.07
C PHE A 77 -13.60 10.88 -14.09
N ASP A 78 -13.19 11.42 -12.95
CA ASP A 78 -12.77 12.81 -12.81
C ASP A 78 -11.28 12.89 -12.48
N ASP A 79 -10.55 13.68 -13.27
CA ASP A 79 -9.11 13.81 -13.15
C ASP A 79 -8.74 14.52 -11.84
N GLU A 80 -9.47 15.57 -11.43
CA GLU A 80 -9.16 16.32 -10.20
C GLU A 80 -9.30 15.44 -8.95
N THR A 81 -10.41 14.71 -8.84
CA THR A 81 -10.64 13.73 -7.77
C THR A 81 -9.54 12.66 -7.76
N TRP A 82 -9.13 12.16 -8.93
CA TRP A 82 -8.05 11.18 -9.02
C TRP A 82 -6.69 11.76 -8.63
N GLU A 83 -6.35 12.96 -9.09
CA GLU A 83 -5.08 13.62 -8.74
C GLU A 83 -4.94 13.83 -7.23
N ALA A 84 -6.03 14.19 -6.55
CA ALA A 84 -6.07 14.36 -5.10
C ALA A 84 -5.85 13.04 -4.33
N ALA A 85 -6.31 11.90 -4.87
CA ALA A 85 -6.27 10.61 -4.18
C ALA A 85 -5.08 9.70 -4.58
N ARG A 86 -4.61 9.78 -5.83
CA ARG A 86 -3.71 8.78 -6.46
C ARG A 86 -2.42 8.54 -5.68
N TYR A 87 -1.84 9.61 -5.13
CA TYR A 87 -0.57 9.52 -4.43
C TYR A 87 -0.69 8.68 -3.15
N ALA A 88 -1.69 8.97 -2.32
CA ALA A 88 -1.95 8.22 -1.09
C ALA A 88 -2.27 6.75 -1.38
N ILE A 89 -3.07 6.49 -2.43
CA ILE A 89 -3.38 5.13 -2.89
C ILE A 89 -2.11 4.35 -3.24
N VAL A 90 -1.20 4.95 -4.01
CA VAL A 90 0.04 4.28 -4.42
C VAL A 90 1.03 4.11 -3.26
N VAL A 91 1.10 5.06 -2.33
CA VAL A 91 1.88 4.88 -1.08
C VAL A 91 1.36 3.67 -0.32
N THR A 92 0.06 3.58 -0.07
CA THR A 92 -0.56 2.44 0.65
C THR A 92 -0.28 1.11 -0.04
N GLY A 93 -0.46 1.04 -1.36
CA GLY A 93 -0.16 -0.17 -2.14
C GLY A 93 1.30 -0.61 -2.02
N ASN A 94 2.24 0.34 -2.05
CA ASN A 94 3.65 0.03 -1.84
C ASN A 94 3.96 -0.41 -0.41
N VAL A 95 3.37 0.21 0.61
CA VAL A 95 3.52 -0.25 2.01
C VAL A 95 3.04 -1.68 2.16
N LEU A 96 1.85 -2.00 1.66
CA LEU A 96 1.28 -3.37 1.71
C LEU A 96 2.19 -4.37 0.99
N LYS A 97 2.60 -4.04 -0.25
CA LYS A 97 3.51 -4.86 -1.06
C LYS A 97 4.80 -5.18 -0.31
N PHE A 98 5.53 -4.17 0.14
CA PHE A 98 6.85 -4.36 0.74
C PHE A 98 6.79 -4.91 2.17
N ARG A 99 5.67 -4.71 2.89
CA ARG A 99 5.45 -5.34 4.20
C ARG A 99 5.16 -6.84 4.07
N GLN A 100 4.34 -7.24 3.11
CA GLN A 100 3.96 -8.65 2.90
C GLN A 100 4.99 -9.43 2.08
N ASN A 101 6.00 -8.75 1.53
CA ASN A 101 7.14 -9.36 0.86
C ASN A 101 8.45 -8.91 1.53
N PRO A 102 8.81 -9.48 2.72
CA PRO A 102 9.84 -8.94 3.59
C PRO A 102 11.23 -8.83 2.96
N GLU A 103 11.61 -9.75 2.07
CA GLU A 103 12.88 -9.67 1.35
C GLU A 103 12.96 -8.45 0.43
N LEU A 104 11.84 -8.09 -0.21
CA LEU A 104 11.74 -6.89 -1.03
C LEU A 104 11.74 -5.64 -0.15
N GLY A 105 11.05 -5.69 1.00
CA GLY A 105 11.02 -4.59 1.97
C GLY A 105 12.40 -4.30 2.55
N ALA A 106 13.13 -5.34 2.94
CA ALA A 106 14.53 -5.24 3.39
C ALA A 106 15.42 -4.65 2.30
N TRP A 107 15.26 -5.07 1.04
CA TRP A 107 16.00 -4.48 -0.07
C TRP A 107 15.64 -3.02 -0.31
N LEU A 108 14.36 -2.65 -0.24
CA LEU A 108 13.92 -1.26 -0.33
C LEU A 108 14.61 -0.42 0.75
N ASP A 109 14.76 -0.93 1.97
CA ASP A 109 15.46 -0.25 3.05
C ASP A 109 16.94 0.03 2.74
N THR A 110 17.63 -0.93 2.09
CA THR A 110 19.04 -0.75 1.66
C THR A 110 19.27 0.40 0.70
N THR A 111 18.21 0.93 0.07
CA THR A 111 18.31 2.12 -0.78
C THR A 111 18.65 3.38 0.02
N GLY A 112 18.62 3.34 1.35
CA GLY A 112 19.03 4.45 2.21
C GLY A 112 18.05 5.62 2.09
N ASP A 113 18.56 6.85 2.04
CA ASP A 113 17.76 8.07 1.87
C ASP A 113 17.91 8.68 0.47
N VAL A 114 18.39 7.90 -0.51
CA VAL A 114 18.48 8.35 -1.90
C VAL A 114 17.07 8.53 -2.46
N VAL A 115 16.93 9.49 -3.38
CA VAL A 115 15.70 9.66 -4.14
C VAL A 115 15.63 8.57 -5.20
N LEU A 116 14.57 7.79 -5.15
CA LEU A 116 14.25 6.79 -6.16
C LEU A 116 13.66 7.52 -7.36
N VAL A 117 14.11 7.16 -8.55
CA VAL A 117 13.72 7.83 -9.79
C VAL A 117 13.21 6.82 -10.79
N GLU A 118 11.92 6.86 -11.10
CA GLU A 118 11.34 6.06 -12.17
C GLU A 118 11.73 6.67 -13.52
N ALA A 119 12.80 6.13 -14.11
CA ALA A 119 13.38 6.57 -15.38
C ALA A 119 12.62 6.01 -16.58
N SER A 120 11.29 6.17 -16.56
CA SER A 120 10.42 5.78 -17.65
C SER A 120 10.35 6.92 -18.69
N PRO A 121 10.79 6.69 -19.95
CA PRO A 121 10.67 7.69 -21.01
C PRO A 121 9.21 7.88 -21.49
N ARG A 122 8.29 7.05 -21.02
CA ARG A 122 6.89 7.01 -21.49
C ARG A 122 5.88 7.46 -20.43
N ASP A 123 6.33 7.79 -19.22
CA ASP A 123 5.47 8.18 -18.11
C ASP A 123 5.93 9.51 -17.51
N ALA A 124 5.10 10.54 -17.66
CA ALA A 124 5.36 11.89 -17.15
C ALA A 124 4.64 12.17 -15.81
N ILE A 125 3.87 11.22 -15.29
CA ILE A 125 3.18 11.36 -13.99
C ILE A 125 3.96 10.57 -12.95
N TRP A 126 4.05 9.25 -13.13
CA TRP A 126 4.72 8.38 -12.17
C TRP A 126 6.24 8.39 -12.36
N GLY A 127 6.69 8.58 -13.60
CA GLY A 127 8.11 8.71 -13.97
C GLY A 127 8.56 10.13 -14.29
N ILE A 128 9.82 10.25 -14.70
CA ILE A 128 10.46 11.52 -15.10
C ILE A 128 10.31 11.87 -16.58
N GLY A 129 9.64 11.02 -17.37
CA GLY A 129 9.50 11.20 -18.82
C GLY A 129 10.82 11.08 -19.60
N LEU A 130 11.86 10.49 -19.01
CA LEU A 130 13.20 10.33 -19.59
C LEU A 130 13.79 8.96 -19.21
N GLY A 131 14.62 8.40 -20.08
CA GLY A 131 15.42 7.21 -19.79
C GLY A 131 16.61 7.53 -18.88
N ALA A 132 17.13 6.54 -18.15
CA ALA A 132 18.24 6.74 -17.22
C ALA A 132 19.57 7.12 -17.91
N ASP A 133 19.67 6.85 -19.21
CA ASP A 133 20.77 7.15 -20.12
C ASP A 133 20.69 8.56 -20.73
N ASP A 134 19.54 9.24 -20.61
CA ASP A 134 19.38 10.62 -21.05
C ASP A 134 20.10 11.57 -20.07
N PRO A 135 21.03 12.43 -20.52
CA PRO A 135 21.70 13.40 -19.65
C PRO A 135 20.73 14.32 -18.88
N ALA A 136 19.55 14.61 -19.44
CA ALA A 136 18.51 15.40 -18.78
C ALA A 136 17.84 14.65 -17.61
N ALA A 137 18.00 13.33 -17.49
CA ALA A 137 17.50 12.57 -16.33
C ALA A 137 18.28 12.89 -15.05
N HIS A 138 19.49 13.43 -15.16
CA HIS A 138 20.39 13.66 -14.01
C HIS A 138 20.16 14.98 -13.26
N SER A 139 19.16 15.75 -13.66
CA SER A 139 18.76 16.98 -12.97
C SER A 139 17.23 17.06 -12.85
N PRO A 140 16.68 17.24 -11.64
CA PRO A 140 15.24 17.42 -11.46
C PRO A 140 14.66 18.61 -12.24
N LYS A 141 15.49 19.63 -12.53
CA LYS A 141 15.07 20.80 -13.31
C LYS A 141 14.80 20.49 -14.78
N THR A 142 15.31 19.37 -15.28
CA THR A 142 15.19 18.96 -16.67
C THR A 142 14.28 17.75 -16.85
N TRP A 143 13.73 17.22 -15.76
CA TRP A 143 12.71 16.19 -15.83
C TRP A 143 11.47 16.72 -16.53
N ARG A 144 10.86 15.85 -17.34
CA ARG A 144 9.62 16.13 -18.08
C ARG A 144 8.40 15.51 -17.40
N GLY A 145 8.61 14.90 -16.24
CA GLY A 145 7.60 14.23 -15.46
C GLY A 145 7.78 14.42 -13.95
N GLN A 146 6.77 14.02 -13.21
CA GLN A 146 6.63 14.34 -11.78
C GLN A 146 7.35 13.35 -10.85
N ASN A 147 7.76 12.18 -11.35
CA ASN A 147 8.39 11.12 -10.54
C ASN A 147 7.56 10.71 -9.30
N LEU A 148 6.22 10.75 -9.38
CA LEU A 148 5.37 10.47 -8.23
C LEU A 148 5.64 9.09 -7.63
N LEU A 149 6.01 8.09 -8.44
CA LEU A 149 6.27 6.74 -7.93
C LEU A 149 7.54 6.72 -7.08
N GLY A 150 8.59 7.41 -7.53
CA GLY A 150 9.83 7.53 -6.78
C GLY A 150 9.63 8.14 -5.40
N PHE A 151 8.80 9.18 -5.30
CA PHE A 151 8.42 9.79 -4.03
C PHE A 151 7.54 8.88 -3.18
N ALA A 152 6.53 8.25 -3.77
CA ALA A 152 5.64 7.32 -3.05
C ALA A 152 6.39 6.12 -2.46
N LEU A 153 7.40 5.60 -3.16
CA LEU A 153 8.30 4.54 -2.67
C LEU A 153 9.18 5.03 -1.52
N GLY A 154 9.69 6.25 -1.61
CA GLY A 154 10.46 6.89 -0.53
C GLY A 154 9.63 7.06 0.74
N GLU A 155 8.37 7.46 0.60
CA GLU A 155 7.43 7.56 1.71
C GLU A 155 7.04 6.18 2.26
N ALA A 156 6.76 5.20 1.40
CA ALA A 156 6.50 3.83 1.83
C ALA A 156 7.67 3.26 2.64
N ARG A 157 8.91 3.49 2.19
CA ARG A 157 10.14 3.14 2.93
C ARG A 157 10.18 3.81 4.29
N ALA A 158 9.89 5.11 4.38
CA ALA A 158 9.85 5.83 5.65
C ALA A 158 8.79 5.26 6.61
N ARG A 159 7.58 4.99 6.12
CA ARG A 159 6.51 4.36 6.90
C ARG A 159 6.90 2.97 7.39
N LEU A 160 7.56 2.16 6.57
CA LEU A 160 8.05 0.84 6.96
C LEU A 160 9.16 0.89 8.01
N ARG A 161 10.03 1.92 7.98
CA ARG A 161 11.05 2.16 9.03
C ARG A 161 10.45 2.67 10.34
N GLN A 162 9.46 3.55 10.26
CA GLN A 162 8.77 4.08 11.42
C GLN A 162 7.97 2.99 12.13
N PHE A 163 7.43 2.06 11.36
CA PHE A 163 6.63 0.94 11.84
C PHE A 163 7.25 -0.39 11.36
N PRO A 164 8.46 -0.75 11.82
CA PRO A 164 9.03 -2.06 11.50
C PRO A 164 8.11 -3.12 12.12
N ALA A 165 7.88 -4.24 11.41
CA ALA A 165 6.88 -5.28 11.73
C ALA A 165 6.37 -5.33 13.18
N PRO A 166 5.05 -5.47 13.41
CA PRO A 166 4.42 -5.11 14.66
C PRO A 166 4.91 -6.01 15.80
N ARG A 167 5.63 -5.42 16.74
CA ARG A 167 5.36 -5.74 18.15
C ARG A 167 4.20 -4.84 18.54
N MET A 168 3.08 -5.45 18.94
CA MET A 168 2.11 -4.75 19.78
C MET A 168 2.91 -3.95 20.81
N PRO A 169 2.62 -2.64 21.01
CA PRO A 169 3.25 -1.89 22.08
C PRO A 169 3.21 -2.71 23.37
N VAL A 170 4.26 -2.69 24.20
CA VAL A 170 4.32 -3.56 25.39
C VAL A 170 3.08 -3.29 26.26
N GLY A 171 2.27 -4.33 26.50
CA GLY A 171 1.00 -4.22 27.23
C GLY A 171 -0.24 -3.90 26.37
N ALA A 172 -0.07 -3.69 25.06
CA ALA A 172 -1.18 -3.48 24.14
C ALA A 172 -1.83 -4.81 23.74
N LEU A 173 -3.16 -4.85 23.78
CA LEU A 173 -3.94 -6.01 23.35
C LEU A 173 -4.26 -5.90 21.85
N PRO A 174 -4.15 -7.01 21.09
CA PRO A 174 -4.48 -7.00 19.67
C PRO A 174 -5.99 -6.75 19.46
N PRO A 175 -6.42 -6.41 18.24
CA PRO A 175 -7.84 -6.26 17.97
C PRO A 175 -8.63 -7.58 18.16
N PRO A 176 -9.94 -7.52 18.42
CA PRO A 176 -10.76 -8.70 18.69
C PRO A 176 -10.71 -9.77 17.60
N TRP A 177 -10.73 -9.36 16.32
CA TRP A 177 -10.63 -10.26 15.17
C TRP A 177 -9.26 -10.90 14.97
N VAL A 178 -8.23 -10.37 15.64
CA VAL A 178 -6.88 -10.95 15.67
C VAL A 178 -6.75 -11.94 16.81
N ARG A 179 -7.32 -11.63 17.98
CA ARG A 179 -7.25 -12.50 19.17
C ARG A 179 -8.22 -13.67 19.11
N PHE A 180 -9.43 -13.44 18.61
CA PHE A 180 -10.53 -14.39 18.55
C PHE A 180 -11.10 -14.43 17.13
N PRO A 181 -10.34 -14.98 16.16
CA PRO A 181 -10.73 -14.95 14.75
C PRO A 181 -12.02 -15.73 14.44
N GLU A 182 -12.35 -16.73 15.27
CA GLU A 182 -13.55 -17.56 15.12
C GLU A 182 -14.81 -16.87 15.67
N GLU A 183 -14.66 -15.81 16.45
CA GLU A 183 -15.79 -15.15 17.11
C GLU A 183 -16.37 -14.02 16.26
N HIS A 184 -17.65 -14.15 15.93
CA HIS A 184 -18.38 -13.10 15.23
C HIS A 184 -18.58 -11.87 16.13
N ARG A 185 -18.51 -10.65 15.58
CA ARG A 185 -18.65 -9.37 16.34
C ARG A 185 -19.91 -9.29 17.22
N TYR A 186 -21.01 -9.88 16.78
CA TYR A 186 -22.28 -9.87 17.49
C TYR A 186 -22.55 -11.15 18.32
N SER A 187 -21.55 -12.02 18.45
CA SER A 187 -21.63 -13.23 19.29
C SER A 187 -21.94 -12.87 20.75
N ALA A 188 -22.68 -13.73 21.44
CA ALA A 188 -22.93 -13.60 22.87
C ALA A 188 -21.62 -13.65 23.69
N PHE A 189 -20.57 -14.27 23.13
CA PHE A 189 -19.22 -14.30 23.69
C PHE A 189 -18.74 -12.92 24.18
N TRP A 190 -18.99 -11.85 23.42
CA TRP A 190 -18.54 -10.50 23.78
C TRP A 190 -19.31 -9.84 24.92
N ARG A 191 -20.39 -10.46 25.38
CA ARG A 191 -21.29 -9.93 26.42
C ARG A 191 -21.25 -10.75 27.70
N MET A 192 -20.38 -11.76 27.79
CA MET A 192 -20.26 -12.59 28.98
C MET A 192 -18.88 -13.23 29.12
N GLY A 193 -18.39 -13.30 30.36
CA GLY A 193 -17.17 -14.04 30.70
C GLY A 193 -15.94 -13.54 29.94
N ALA A 194 -15.20 -14.45 29.31
CA ALA A 194 -13.90 -14.16 28.72
C ALA A 194 -13.92 -13.08 27.61
N GLY A 195 -14.99 -13.00 26.82
CA GLY A 195 -15.10 -11.98 25.77
C GLY A 195 -15.36 -10.58 26.34
N GLU A 196 -16.23 -10.47 27.35
CA GLU A 196 -16.48 -9.21 28.06
C GLU A 196 -15.21 -8.71 28.78
N ASP A 197 -14.52 -9.60 29.48
CA ASP A 197 -13.26 -9.29 30.16
C ASP A 197 -12.20 -8.78 29.19
N TYR A 198 -12.10 -9.40 28.02
CA TYR A 198 -11.16 -8.97 26.98
C TYR A 198 -11.50 -7.60 26.42
N MET A 199 -12.78 -7.32 26.15
CA MET A 199 -13.22 -6.03 25.60
C MET A 199 -12.95 -4.87 26.58
N ARG A 200 -13.15 -5.12 27.88
CA ARG A 200 -12.77 -4.17 28.93
C ARG A 200 -11.26 -3.89 28.93
N ALA A 201 -10.45 -4.94 28.95
CA ALA A 201 -8.99 -4.79 28.94
C ALA A 201 -8.48 -4.15 27.65
N LEU A 202 -9.11 -4.45 26.51
CA LEU A 202 -8.80 -3.83 25.21
C LEU A 202 -9.12 -2.34 25.23
N SER A 203 -10.26 -1.93 25.78
CA SER A 203 -10.62 -0.51 25.92
C SER A 203 -9.62 0.27 26.78
N GLU A 204 -9.19 -0.31 27.90
CA GLU A 204 -8.17 0.26 28.77
C GLU A 204 -6.82 0.38 28.04
N SER A 205 -6.42 -0.70 27.37
CA SER A 205 -5.21 -0.75 26.54
C SER A 205 -5.24 0.31 25.44
N TRP A 206 -6.33 0.42 24.69
CA TRP A 206 -6.49 1.38 23.58
C TRP A 206 -6.42 2.83 24.04
N SER A 207 -7.03 3.12 25.20
CA SER A 207 -7.02 4.45 25.81
C SER A 207 -5.63 4.89 26.22
N ALA A 208 -4.76 3.95 26.62
CA ALA A 208 -3.38 4.22 27.00
C ALA A 208 -2.44 4.46 25.79
N LEU A 209 -2.86 4.16 24.56
CA LEU A 209 -2.05 4.35 23.36
C LEU A 209 -2.02 5.80 22.90
N THR A 210 -0.87 6.22 22.37
CA THR A 210 -0.73 7.48 21.62
C THR A 210 -1.44 7.42 20.27
N PRO A 211 -1.80 8.57 19.66
CA PRO A 211 -2.41 8.60 18.33
C PRO A 211 -1.59 7.86 17.26
N ALA A 212 -0.26 7.99 17.29
CA ALA A 212 0.62 7.31 16.34
C ALA A 212 0.58 5.77 16.48
N GLN A 213 0.51 5.27 17.71
CA GLN A 213 0.39 3.83 17.99
C GLN A 213 -0.98 3.26 17.57
N ARG A 214 -2.05 4.04 17.69
CA ARG A 214 -3.38 3.63 17.21
C ARG A 214 -3.41 3.49 15.70
N VAL A 215 -2.85 4.48 14.99
CA VAL A 215 -2.69 4.44 13.53
C VAL A 215 -1.83 3.23 13.11
N GLU A 216 -0.78 2.91 13.86
CA GLU A 216 0.05 1.73 13.61
C GLU A 216 -0.74 0.42 13.73
N ILE A 217 -1.51 0.25 14.80
CA ILE A 217 -2.35 -0.93 15.01
C ILE A 217 -3.41 -1.03 13.91
N GLU A 218 -4.03 0.07 13.50
CA GLU A 218 -5.02 0.09 12.42
C GLU A 218 -4.40 -0.28 11.05
N LEU A 219 -3.21 0.23 10.73
CA LEU A 219 -2.50 -0.09 9.50
C LEU A 219 -2.03 -1.55 9.46
N VAL A 220 -1.75 -2.13 10.62
CA VAL A 220 -1.28 -3.52 10.77
C VAL A 220 -2.43 -4.51 10.80
N HIS A 221 -3.49 -4.15 11.51
CA HIS A 221 -4.67 -4.96 11.73
C HIS A 221 -5.90 -4.15 11.31
N PRO A 222 -6.09 -3.90 10.00
CA PRO A 222 -7.26 -3.18 9.53
C PRO A 222 -8.52 -3.94 9.93
N ALA A 223 -9.54 -3.19 10.32
CA ALA A 223 -10.82 -3.80 10.69
C ALA A 223 -11.52 -4.29 9.42
N THR A 224 -11.82 -5.59 9.36
CA THR A 224 -12.37 -6.23 8.15
C THR A 224 -13.75 -6.86 8.43
N GLY A 225 -14.57 -6.96 7.38
CA GLY A 225 -15.88 -7.61 7.44
C GLY A 225 -16.79 -7.01 8.52
N GLY A 226 -17.30 -7.85 9.42
CA GLY A 226 -18.17 -7.42 10.52
C GLY A 226 -17.52 -6.41 11.47
N TRP A 227 -16.20 -6.29 11.47
CA TRP A 227 -15.45 -5.39 12.35
C TRP A 227 -15.17 -4.00 11.77
N SER A 228 -15.54 -3.72 10.51
CA SER A 228 -15.34 -2.39 9.90
C SER A 228 -15.91 -1.25 10.78
N GLY A 229 -15.16 -0.15 10.88
CA GLY A 229 -15.49 1.01 11.73
C GLY A 229 -15.37 0.76 13.24
N TRP A 230 -14.54 -0.21 13.66
CA TRP A 230 -14.34 -0.53 15.08
C TRP A 230 -13.49 0.50 15.85
N TYR A 231 -12.45 1.04 15.21
CA TYR A 231 -11.47 1.92 15.84
C TYR A 231 -12.02 3.32 16.17
#